data_AF-A0ABD7A7L6-F1
#
_entry.id   AF-A0ABD7A7L6-F1
#
_cell.length_a   1.000
_cell.length_b   1.000
_cell.length_c   1.000
_cell.angle_alpha   90.00
_cell.angle_beta   90.00
_cell.angle_gamma   90.00
#
_symmetry.space_group_name_H-M   'P 1'
#
loop_
_entity.id
_entity.type
_entity.pdbx_description
1 polymer ?
#
loop_
_entity_poly.entity_id
_entity_poly.type
_entity_poly.pdbx_seq_one_letter_code
_entity_poly.pdbx_strand_id
1 'polypeptide(L)'
;MADHSQFISILENLSNPVISLKDLIEKLVSYTNRTPASIADKLEGLIFGFRKGGSHNQYDNAFVYCTVFEIDQRGERHSYEPMSNHFKDTFDHIKGYLNEVIADNAFNTLELTRFTVRGSEIAKLIKSKMPELLDKVPQTKIETMSQNQSDYISVYELIEWAREKSKKDVGFSANQLLLELTGKHIQTYKRSILTEKITYSDKQIGKLLLFAFQNNGYNEINFDDIPF
;
A
#
# COMPACT_ATOMS: atom_id res chain seq x y z
N MET A 1 25.13 2.41 4.76
CA MET A 1 23.74 2.64 5.21
C MET A 1 23.53 4.15 5.31
N ALA A 2 22.41 4.67 4.84
CA ALA A 2 22.12 6.10 4.98
C ALA A 2 21.89 6.45 6.47
N ASP A 3 22.30 7.64 6.88
CA ASP A 3 22.05 8.11 8.25
C ASP A 3 20.62 8.62 8.38
N HIS A 4 19.82 7.92 9.19
CA HIS A 4 18.42 8.24 9.47
C HIS A 4 18.20 8.82 10.87
N SER A 5 19.26 9.14 11.59
CA SER A 5 19.22 9.53 13.01
C SER A 5 18.31 10.73 13.28
N GLN A 6 18.26 11.69 12.36
CA GLN A 6 17.38 12.86 12.50
C GLN A 6 15.89 12.47 12.44
N PHE A 7 15.48 11.60 11.51
CA PHE A 7 14.09 11.18 11.38
C PHE A 7 13.65 10.32 12.58
N ILE A 8 14.51 9.40 12.98
CA ILE A 8 14.30 8.62 14.21
C ILE A 8 14.13 9.54 15.41
N SER A 9 15.01 10.53 15.59
CA SER A 9 14.93 11.45 16.74
C SER A 9 13.59 12.23 16.75
N ILE A 10 13.07 12.60 15.57
CA ILE A 10 11.74 13.21 15.45
C ILE A 10 10.64 12.27 15.94
N LEU A 11 10.69 10.98 15.56
CA LEU A 11 9.71 9.99 16.02
C LEU A 11 9.82 9.69 17.53
N GLU A 12 11.05 9.67 18.07
CA GLU A 12 11.31 9.44 19.50
C GLU A 12 10.82 10.60 20.36
N ASN A 13 10.87 11.83 19.84
CA ASN A 13 10.60 13.06 20.58
C ASN A 13 9.36 13.81 20.07
N LEU A 14 8.33 13.10 19.61
CA LEU A 14 7.07 13.72 19.22
C LEU A 14 6.44 14.48 20.40
N SER A 15 5.90 15.67 20.14
CA SER A 15 5.21 16.49 21.16
C SER A 15 3.99 15.78 21.75
N ASN A 16 3.27 15.02 20.92
CA ASN A 16 2.33 13.99 21.38
C ASN A 16 3.05 12.63 21.30
N PRO A 17 3.18 11.87 22.40
CA PRO A 17 3.91 10.60 22.39
C PRO A 17 3.29 9.54 21.48
N VAL A 18 2.03 9.70 21.08
CA VAL A 18 1.34 8.84 20.12
C VAL A 18 1.16 9.51 18.76
N ILE A 19 1.22 8.71 17.71
CA ILE A 19 0.98 9.11 16.32
C ILE A 19 -0.06 8.18 15.70
N SER A 20 -0.99 8.72 14.92
CA SER A 20 -1.96 7.88 14.20
C SER A 20 -1.27 7.06 13.10
N LEU A 21 -1.83 5.91 12.74
CA LEU A 21 -1.31 5.11 11.64
C LEU A 21 -1.33 5.91 10.33
N LYS A 22 -2.37 6.72 10.10
CA LYS A 22 -2.45 7.64 8.96
C LYS A 22 -1.26 8.61 8.93
N ASP A 23 -1.05 9.37 10.00
CA ASP A 23 0.02 10.38 10.07
C ASP A 23 1.40 9.74 9.99
N LEU A 24 1.55 8.53 10.54
CA LEU A 24 2.79 7.76 10.47
C LEU A 24 3.12 7.37 9.02
N ILE A 25 2.13 6.87 8.26
CA ILE A 25 2.30 6.55 6.83
C ILE A 25 2.66 7.84 6.07
N GLU A 26 1.94 8.93 6.28
CA GLU A 26 2.20 10.22 5.60
C GLU A 26 3.62 10.76 5.87
N LYS A 27 4.09 10.69 7.12
CA LYS A 27 5.45 11.11 7.49
C LYS A 27 6.51 10.22 6.84
N LEU A 28 6.30 8.90 6.83
CA LEU A 28 7.22 7.93 6.23
C LEU A 28 7.27 8.07 4.71
N VAL A 29 6.13 8.23 4.04
CA VAL A 29 6.05 8.55 2.60
C VAL A 29 6.83 9.82 2.29
N SER A 30 6.57 10.90 3.03
CA SER A 30 7.24 12.18 2.84
C SER A 30 8.75 12.09 3.05
N TYR A 31 9.20 11.29 4.02
CA TYR A 31 10.63 11.13 4.31
C TYR A 31 11.36 10.26 3.29
N THR A 32 10.72 9.18 2.83
CA THR A 32 11.34 8.13 2.01
C THR A 32 11.08 8.27 0.52
N ASN A 33 10.11 9.09 0.11
CA ASN A 33 9.54 9.13 -1.24
C ASN A 33 8.98 7.77 -1.71
N ARG A 34 8.66 6.85 -0.79
CA ARG A 34 7.96 5.61 -1.10
C ARG A 34 6.48 5.87 -1.24
N THR A 35 5.78 4.98 -1.94
CA THR A 35 4.34 5.06 -2.07
C THR A 35 3.62 4.71 -0.76
N PRO A 36 2.40 5.23 -0.52
CA PRO A 36 1.59 4.85 0.64
C PRO A 36 1.44 3.34 0.79
N ALA A 37 1.21 2.62 -0.31
CA ALA A 37 1.09 1.17 -0.30
C ALA A 37 2.36 0.46 0.21
N SER A 38 3.55 0.88 -0.28
CA SER A 38 4.81 0.28 0.17
C SER A 38 5.09 0.53 1.65
N ILE A 39 4.64 1.68 2.18
CA ILE A 39 4.79 1.99 3.61
C ILE A 39 3.79 1.20 4.45
N ALA A 40 2.52 1.13 4.02
CA ALA A 40 1.47 0.41 4.75
C ALA A 40 1.78 -1.10 4.87
N ASP A 41 2.22 -1.75 3.78
CA ASP A 41 2.63 -3.16 3.76
C ASP A 41 3.76 -3.44 4.78
N LYS A 42 4.80 -2.59 4.76
CA LYS A 42 5.91 -2.69 5.71
C LYS A 42 5.49 -2.44 7.16
N LEU A 43 4.61 -1.46 7.39
CA LEU A 43 4.09 -1.18 8.73
C LEU A 43 3.24 -2.33 9.26
N GLU A 44 2.47 -3.02 8.42
CA GLU A 44 1.72 -4.21 8.84
C GLU A 44 2.66 -5.25 9.44
N GLY A 45 3.73 -5.61 8.71
CA GLY A 45 4.72 -6.59 9.19
C GLY A 45 5.58 -6.09 10.35
N LEU A 46 5.76 -4.77 10.48
CA LEU A 46 6.50 -4.17 11.59
C LEU A 46 5.70 -4.19 12.91
N ILE A 47 4.38 -3.97 12.83
CA ILE A 47 3.49 -3.80 13.99
C ILE A 47 2.89 -5.13 14.41
N PHE A 48 2.43 -5.96 13.48
CA PHE A 48 1.67 -7.17 13.79
C PHE A 48 2.51 -8.44 13.61
N GLY A 49 2.30 -9.42 14.48
CA GLY A 49 2.94 -10.72 14.42
C GLY A 49 1.97 -11.86 14.69
N PHE A 50 2.37 -13.07 14.30
CA PHE A 50 1.64 -14.29 14.56
C PHE A 50 2.54 -15.37 15.18
N ARG A 51 2.00 -16.11 16.14
CA ARG A 51 2.67 -17.25 16.80
C ARG A 51 1.75 -18.45 16.81
N LYS A 52 2.28 -19.60 16.42
CA LYS A 52 1.62 -20.90 16.60
C LYS A 52 1.94 -21.42 17.99
N GLY A 53 0.91 -21.66 18.80
CA GLY A 53 1.04 -22.35 20.09
C GLY A 53 1.44 -23.83 19.90
N GLY A 54 2.25 -24.36 20.82
CA GLY A 54 2.95 -25.64 20.66
C GLY A 54 2.13 -26.95 20.72
N SER A 55 2.67 -27.93 19.97
CA SER A 55 2.49 -29.39 19.87
C SER A 55 1.13 -30.05 19.62
N HIS A 56 0.01 -29.55 20.12
CA HIS A 56 -1.29 -30.21 19.92
C HIS A 56 -2.35 -29.14 19.75
N ASN A 57 -2.61 -28.69 18.51
CA ASN A 57 -3.80 -27.93 18.07
C ASN A 57 -4.39 -26.91 19.10
N GLN A 58 -4.50 -25.60 18.88
CA GLN A 58 -5.00 -24.99 17.64
C GLN A 58 -5.32 -23.48 17.84
N TYR A 59 -4.44 -22.70 18.47
CA TYR A 59 -4.66 -21.25 18.51
C TYR A 59 -3.49 -20.54 17.83
N ASP A 60 -3.76 -20.08 16.60
CA ASP A 60 -2.99 -19.01 15.99
C ASP A 60 -3.24 -17.78 16.86
N ASN A 61 -2.21 -17.31 17.54
CA ASN A 61 -2.30 -16.08 18.34
C ASN A 61 -1.71 -14.95 17.51
N ALA A 62 -2.46 -13.85 17.45
CA ALA A 62 -1.95 -12.60 16.95
C ALA A 62 -1.41 -11.77 18.12
N PHE A 63 -0.40 -10.95 17.85
CA PHE A 63 0.16 -10.03 18.83
C PHE A 63 0.71 -8.80 18.12
N VAL A 64 0.97 -7.74 18.88
CA VAL A 64 1.61 -6.51 18.38
C VAL A 64 3.03 -6.39 18.92
N TYR A 65 3.94 -5.77 18.15
CA TYR A 65 5.32 -5.52 18.56
C TYR A 65 5.52 -4.16 19.25
N CYS A 66 4.54 -3.27 19.13
CA CYS A 66 4.43 -1.99 19.83
C CYS A 66 3.03 -1.85 20.43
N THR A 67 2.85 -0.88 21.32
CA THR A 67 1.55 -0.57 21.91
C THR A 67 0.67 0.06 20.85
N VAL A 68 -0.48 -0.54 20.58
CA VAL A 68 -1.52 0.02 19.70
C VAL A 68 -2.66 0.52 20.56
N PHE A 69 -3.05 1.77 20.38
CA PHE A 69 -4.26 2.33 20.99
C PHE A 69 -5.33 2.48 19.92
N GLU A 70 -6.50 1.96 20.20
CA GLU A 70 -7.69 2.11 19.37
C GLU A 70 -8.68 3.02 20.09
N ILE A 71 -9.22 3.99 19.37
CA ILE A 71 -10.39 4.76 19.80
C ILE A 71 -11.61 4.16 19.09
N ASP A 72 -12.51 3.56 19.86
CA ASP A 72 -13.73 2.98 19.29
C ASP A 72 -14.70 4.07 18.78
N GLN A 73 -15.79 3.66 18.12
CA GLN A 73 -16.78 4.60 17.59
C GLN A 73 -17.52 5.39 18.68
N ARG A 74 -17.44 4.96 19.94
CA ARG A 74 -18.04 5.62 21.11
C ARG A 74 -17.03 6.52 21.83
N GLY A 75 -15.78 6.55 21.38
CA GLY A 75 -14.69 7.31 21.97
C GLY A 75 -13.98 6.59 23.11
N GLU A 76 -14.29 5.33 23.39
CA GLU A 76 -13.56 4.54 24.39
C GLU A 76 -12.20 4.11 23.84
N ARG A 77 -11.19 4.19 24.70
CA ARG A 77 -9.81 3.87 24.34
C ARG A 77 -9.47 2.44 24.77
N HIS A 78 -9.16 1.60 23.79
CA HIS A 78 -8.61 0.26 23.98
C HIS A 78 -7.10 0.28 23.76
N SER A 79 -6.35 -0.51 24.52
CA SER A 79 -4.89 -0.62 24.40
C SER A 79 -4.46 -2.07 24.23
N TYR A 80 -3.70 -2.33 23.17
CA TYR A 80 -3.09 -3.62 22.88
C TYR A 80 -1.61 -3.53 23.22
N GLU A 81 -1.20 -4.21 24.28
CA GLU A 81 0.17 -4.17 24.79
C GLU A 81 1.10 -5.10 23.98
N PRO A 82 2.37 -4.72 23.78
CA PRO A 82 3.32 -5.53 23.02
C PRO A 82 3.40 -6.97 23.52
N MET A 83 3.49 -7.92 22.59
CA MET A 83 3.74 -9.34 22.85
C MET A 83 2.65 -10.07 23.64
N SER A 84 1.54 -9.40 23.93
CA SER A 84 0.34 -10.02 24.51
C SER A 84 -0.36 -10.87 23.46
N ASN A 85 -0.76 -12.08 23.83
CA ASN A 85 -1.47 -12.97 22.91
C ASN A 85 -2.94 -12.58 22.82
N HIS A 86 -3.41 -12.43 21.59
CA HIS A 86 -4.81 -12.20 21.25
C HIS A 86 -5.28 -13.26 20.25
N PHE A 87 -6.59 -13.41 20.08
CA PHE A 87 -7.15 -14.26 19.03
C PHE A 87 -6.65 -13.81 17.64
N LYS A 88 -6.43 -14.75 16.72
CA LYS A 88 -5.84 -14.49 15.40
C LYS A 88 -6.47 -13.32 14.64
N ASP A 89 -7.76 -13.13 14.80
CA ASP A 89 -8.63 -12.19 14.10
C ASP A 89 -8.74 -10.83 14.80
N THR A 90 -8.15 -10.68 16.00
CA THR A 90 -8.25 -9.46 16.81
C THR A 90 -7.82 -8.21 16.03
N PHE A 91 -6.82 -8.33 15.16
CA PHE A 91 -6.28 -7.21 14.39
C PHE A 91 -6.72 -7.18 12.92
N ASP A 92 -7.61 -8.08 12.48
CA ASP A 92 -8.01 -8.19 11.08
C ASP A 92 -8.66 -6.91 10.57
N HIS A 93 -9.39 -6.20 11.44
CA HIS A 93 -10.00 -4.91 11.09
C HIS A 93 -8.93 -3.82 10.83
N ILE A 94 -7.89 -3.71 11.68
CA ILE A 94 -6.80 -2.74 11.48
C ILE A 94 -6.03 -3.07 10.20
N LYS A 95 -5.75 -4.35 9.98
CA LYS A 95 -5.10 -4.85 8.76
C LYS A 95 -5.96 -4.62 7.52
N GLY A 96 -7.28 -4.73 7.64
CA GLY A 96 -8.23 -4.39 6.58
C GLY A 96 -8.04 -2.96 6.10
N TYR A 97 -7.95 -1.99 7.03
CA TYR A 97 -7.71 -0.59 6.69
C TYR A 97 -6.32 -0.32 6.11
N LEU A 98 -5.29 -1.04 6.56
CA LEU A 98 -3.97 -0.97 5.93
C LEU A 98 -4.01 -1.55 4.50
N ASN A 99 -4.76 -2.64 4.29
CA ASN A 99 -4.96 -3.24 2.98
C ASN A 99 -5.74 -2.34 2.01
N GLU A 100 -6.66 -1.51 2.50
CA GLU A 100 -7.28 -0.44 1.70
C GLU A 100 -6.24 0.59 1.24
N VAL A 101 -5.35 1.05 2.14
CA VAL A 101 -4.25 1.95 1.75
C VAL A 101 -3.31 1.29 0.74
N ILE A 102 -3.05 -0.01 0.86
CA ILE A 102 -2.25 -0.78 -0.11
C ILE A 102 -2.96 -0.84 -1.47
N ALA A 103 -4.26 -1.13 -1.46
CA ALA A 103 -5.08 -1.26 -2.66
C ALA A 103 -5.24 0.06 -3.41
N ASP A 104 -5.50 1.15 -2.69
CA ASP A 104 -5.79 2.47 -3.27
C ASP A 104 -4.52 3.29 -3.47
N ASN A 105 -3.42 2.88 -2.82
CA ASN A 105 -2.17 3.61 -2.78
C ASN A 105 -2.34 5.08 -2.36
N ALA A 106 -3.25 5.33 -1.41
CA ALA A 106 -3.68 6.65 -0.98
C ALA A 106 -4.01 6.68 0.52
N PHE A 107 -4.08 7.87 1.10
CA PHE A 107 -4.33 8.10 2.54
C PHE A 107 -5.82 8.27 2.90
N ASN A 108 -6.73 7.80 2.02
CA ASN A 108 -8.14 8.14 2.09
C ASN A 108 -8.89 7.39 3.21
N THR A 109 -8.29 6.37 3.81
CA THR A 109 -8.87 5.58 4.90
C THR A 109 -8.89 6.37 6.21
N LEU A 110 -9.98 7.08 6.47
CA LEU A 110 -10.20 7.87 7.69
C LEU A 110 -10.12 7.02 8.96
N GLU A 111 -10.46 5.74 8.89
CA GLU A 111 -10.42 4.80 10.02
C GLU A 111 -9.01 4.65 10.61
N LEU A 112 -7.94 4.83 9.83
CA LEU A 112 -6.56 4.78 10.32
C LEU A 112 -6.20 5.93 11.28
N THR A 113 -7.02 6.97 11.37
CA THR A 113 -6.86 8.03 12.38
C THR A 113 -7.22 7.57 13.80
N ARG A 114 -8.04 6.52 13.93
CA ARG A 114 -8.50 5.97 15.21
C ARG A 114 -7.48 5.06 15.88
N PHE A 115 -6.47 4.61 15.13
CA PHE A 115 -5.42 3.73 15.60
C PHE A 115 -4.13 4.53 15.76
N THR A 116 -3.60 4.57 16.98
CA THR A 116 -2.37 5.30 17.29
C THR A 116 -1.33 4.37 17.92
N VAL A 117 -0.06 4.68 17.70
CA VAL A 117 1.09 3.94 18.22
C VAL A 117 2.05 4.90 18.89
N ARG A 118 2.87 4.42 19.84
CA ARG A 118 3.91 5.28 20.45
C ARG A 118 5.06 5.50 19.46
N GLY A 119 5.41 6.76 19.21
CA GLY A 119 6.46 7.11 18.26
C GLY A 119 7.83 6.50 18.63
N SER A 120 8.16 6.49 19.91
CA SER A 120 9.41 5.90 20.43
C SER A 120 9.49 4.37 20.26
N GLU A 121 8.38 3.65 20.37
CA GLU A 121 8.34 2.21 20.13
C GLU A 121 8.49 1.88 18.65
N ILE A 122 7.83 2.64 17.77
CA ILE A 122 8.02 2.52 16.32
C ILE A 122 9.47 2.80 15.94
N ALA A 123 10.07 3.89 16.43
CA ALA A 123 11.46 4.22 16.16
C ALA A 123 12.41 3.07 16.57
N LYS A 124 12.16 2.46 17.74
CA LYS A 124 12.91 1.29 18.21
C LYS A 124 12.71 0.06 17.32
N LEU A 125 11.48 -0.20 16.87
CA LEU A 125 11.18 -1.31 15.94
C LEU A 125 11.85 -1.12 14.60
N ILE A 126 11.78 0.09 14.02
CA ILE A 126 12.47 0.42 12.76
C ILE A 126 13.97 0.16 12.91
N LYS A 127 14.61 0.71 13.96
CA LYS A 127 16.05 0.51 14.23
C LYS A 127 16.45 -0.96 14.33
N SER A 128 15.63 -1.78 14.98
CA SER A 128 16.00 -3.15 15.35
C SER A 128 15.57 -4.22 14.36
N LYS A 129 14.51 -3.97 13.58
CA LYS A 129 13.89 -5.00 12.73
C LYS A 129 13.78 -4.64 11.26
N MET A 130 13.64 -3.35 10.93
CA MET A 130 13.35 -2.92 9.57
C MET A 130 13.97 -1.55 9.25
N PRO A 131 15.31 -1.39 9.38
CA PRO A 131 15.97 -0.13 9.08
C PRO A 131 15.75 0.31 7.62
N GLU A 132 15.59 -0.64 6.70
CA GLU A 132 15.30 -0.42 5.28
C GLU A 132 13.92 0.16 5.00
N LEU A 133 13.05 0.30 6.02
CA LEU A 133 11.83 1.11 5.91
C LEU A 133 12.18 2.58 5.62
N LEU A 134 13.33 3.05 6.10
CA LEU A 134 13.77 4.45 5.98
C LEU A 134 14.62 4.72 4.74
N ASP A 135 14.98 3.69 3.98
CA ASP A 135 15.74 3.85 2.75
C ASP A 135 14.93 4.67 1.75
N LYS A 136 15.50 5.81 1.35
CA LYS A 136 14.89 6.74 0.42
C LYS A 136 14.93 6.19 -0.99
N VAL A 137 13.80 6.29 -1.70
CA VAL A 137 13.75 6.08 -3.14
C VAL A 137 14.21 7.38 -3.81
N PRO A 138 15.14 7.32 -4.79
CA PRO A 138 15.52 8.49 -5.56
C PRO A 138 14.28 9.15 -6.17
N GLN A 139 14.10 10.46 -5.95
CA GLN A 139 13.13 11.22 -6.72
C GLN A 139 13.67 11.32 -8.15
N THR A 140 13.37 10.34 -9.00
CA THR A 140 13.32 10.61 -10.43
C THR A 140 12.29 11.72 -10.60
N LYS A 141 12.72 12.90 -11.10
CA LYS A 141 11.80 13.93 -11.60
C LYS A 141 10.76 13.20 -12.42
N ILE A 142 9.53 13.17 -11.92
CA ILE A 142 8.40 12.62 -12.64
C ILE A 142 8.27 13.52 -13.86
N GLU A 143 8.73 13.05 -15.02
CA GLU A 143 8.29 13.63 -16.29
C GLU A 143 6.78 13.40 -16.32
N THR A 144 6.04 14.46 -15.97
CA THR A 144 4.61 14.54 -16.24
C THR A 144 4.45 14.36 -17.74
N MET A 145 3.99 13.17 -18.15
CA MET A 145 3.46 13.02 -19.50
C MET A 145 2.32 14.02 -19.65
N SER A 146 2.55 15.06 -20.45
CA SER A 146 1.56 16.09 -20.76
C SER A 146 0.37 15.45 -21.45
N GLN A 147 -0.78 15.41 -20.77
CA GLN A 147 -2.07 15.08 -21.38
C GLN A 147 -2.55 16.29 -22.20
N ASN A 148 -2.68 16.13 -23.51
CA ASN A 148 -3.40 17.07 -24.37
C ASN A 148 -4.90 16.72 -24.39
N GLN A 149 -5.73 17.73 -24.68
CA GLN A 149 -7.19 17.67 -24.74
C GLN A 149 -7.66 16.76 -25.89
N SER A 150 -7.69 15.45 -25.65
CA SER A 150 -8.38 14.34 -26.36
C SER A 150 -7.82 12.97 -25.94
N ASP A 151 -6.78 12.96 -25.08
CA ASP A 151 -5.94 11.82 -24.73
C ASP A 151 -6.55 10.87 -23.68
N TYR A 152 -7.54 10.09 -24.09
CA TYR A 152 -7.89 8.86 -23.37
C TYR A 152 -7.12 7.70 -24.01
N ILE A 153 -6.30 6.99 -23.22
CA ILE A 153 -5.67 5.75 -23.67
C ILE A 153 -6.29 4.58 -22.92
N SER A 154 -6.84 3.62 -23.66
CA SER A 154 -7.25 2.34 -23.08
C SER A 154 -6.03 1.61 -22.52
N VAL A 155 -6.16 0.93 -21.37
CA VAL A 155 -5.09 0.07 -20.83
C VAL A 155 -4.67 -0.98 -21.87
N TYR A 156 -5.62 -1.45 -22.68
CA TYR A 156 -5.34 -2.36 -23.79
C TYR A 156 -4.52 -1.71 -24.90
N GLU A 157 -4.87 -0.48 -25.29
CA GLU A 157 -4.09 0.28 -26.29
C GLU A 157 -2.68 0.58 -25.78
N LEU A 158 -2.52 0.81 -24.47
CA LEU A 158 -1.23 1.01 -23.84
C LEU A 158 -0.34 -0.25 -23.89
N ILE A 159 -0.90 -1.42 -23.58
CA ILE A 159 -0.18 -2.70 -23.63
C ILE A 159 0.16 -3.07 -25.07
N GLU A 160 -0.78 -2.90 -26.00
CA GLU A 160 -0.60 -3.17 -27.43
C GLU A 160 0.46 -2.24 -28.04
N TRP A 161 0.43 -0.94 -27.72
CA TRP A 161 1.49 -0.01 -28.10
C TRP A 161 2.87 -0.44 -27.54
N ALA A 162 2.93 -0.85 -26.27
CA ALA A 162 4.17 -1.34 -25.65
C ALA A 162 4.66 -2.64 -26.31
N ARG A 163 3.74 -3.52 -26.72
CA ARG A 163 4.02 -4.74 -27.50
C ARG A 163 4.64 -4.42 -28.84
N GLU A 164 4.03 -3.52 -29.60
CA GLU A 164 4.51 -3.08 -30.91
C GLU A 164 5.90 -2.42 -30.82
N LYS A 165 6.11 -1.58 -29.79
CA LYS A 165 7.41 -0.93 -29.51
C LYS A 165 8.50 -1.92 -29.13
N SER A 166 8.19 -2.92 -28.31
CA SER A 166 9.18 -3.88 -27.79
C SER A 166 9.40 -5.10 -28.70
N LYS A 167 8.48 -5.38 -29.64
CA LYS A 167 8.43 -6.62 -30.45
C LYS A 167 8.42 -7.89 -29.59
N LYS A 168 7.81 -7.80 -28.40
CA LYS A 168 7.70 -8.91 -27.43
C LYS A 168 6.23 -9.30 -27.26
N ASP A 169 5.96 -10.34 -26.47
CA ASP A 169 4.60 -10.77 -26.17
C ASP A 169 3.88 -9.83 -25.18
N VAL A 170 2.56 -10.01 -25.09
CA VAL A 170 1.67 -9.20 -24.24
C VAL A 170 2.10 -9.29 -22.77
N GLY A 171 2.47 -10.49 -22.31
CA GLY A 171 2.88 -10.69 -20.92
C GLY A 171 4.16 -9.92 -20.57
N PHE A 172 5.17 -9.99 -21.43
CA PHE A 172 6.42 -9.24 -21.29
C PHE A 172 6.17 -7.73 -21.31
N SER A 173 5.36 -7.24 -22.24
CA SER A 173 5.04 -5.81 -22.35
C SER A 173 4.22 -5.30 -21.16
N ALA A 174 3.27 -6.10 -20.65
CA ALA A 174 2.51 -5.77 -19.45
C ALA A 174 3.41 -5.75 -18.19
N ASN A 175 4.37 -6.67 -18.09
CA ASN A 175 5.35 -6.68 -17.00
C ASN A 175 6.29 -5.46 -17.05
N GLN A 176 6.74 -5.06 -18.24
CA GLN A 176 7.52 -3.83 -18.39
C GLN A 176 6.71 -2.59 -18.01
N LEU A 177 5.44 -2.52 -18.43
CA LEU A 177 4.55 -1.44 -18.00
C LEU A 177 4.32 -1.46 -16.49
N LEU A 178 4.14 -2.62 -15.85
CA LEU A 178 4.07 -2.69 -14.37
C LEU A 178 5.29 -2.07 -13.71
N LEU A 179 6.49 -2.45 -14.17
CA LEU A 179 7.75 -1.93 -13.65
C LEU A 179 7.90 -0.43 -13.90
N GLU A 180 7.58 0.03 -15.11
CA GLU A 180 7.69 1.44 -15.49
C GLU A 180 6.66 2.34 -14.81
N LEU A 181 5.49 1.81 -14.48
CA LEU A 181 4.42 2.54 -13.81
C LEU A 181 4.46 2.37 -12.28
N THR A 182 5.36 1.52 -11.77
CA THR A 182 5.61 1.38 -10.33
C THR A 182 6.03 2.73 -9.74
N GLY A 183 5.26 3.21 -8.76
CA GLY A 183 5.51 4.51 -8.11
C GLY A 183 5.03 5.74 -8.88
N LYS A 184 4.42 5.58 -10.06
CA LYS A 184 3.81 6.68 -10.82
C LYS A 184 2.31 6.76 -10.53
N HIS A 185 1.81 7.97 -10.29
CA HIS A 185 0.37 8.20 -10.13
C HIS A 185 -0.27 8.38 -11.50
N ILE A 186 -1.07 7.40 -11.92
CA ILE A 186 -1.72 7.38 -13.24
C ILE A 186 -3.23 7.32 -13.02
N GLN A 187 -3.93 8.32 -13.54
CA GLN A 187 -5.39 8.32 -13.54
C GLN A 187 -5.89 7.75 -14.87
N THR A 188 -6.57 6.61 -14.80
CA THR A 188 -7.32 6.06 -15.94
C THR A 188 -8.79 6.40 -15.85
N TYR A 189 -9.42 6.58 -17.00
CA TYR A 189 -10.83 6.88 -17.10
C TYR A 189 -11.49 5.95 -18.11
N LYS A 190 -12.73 5.54 -17.85
CA LYS A 190 -13.52 4.74 -18.80
C LYS A 190 -14.53 5.65 -19.50
N ARG A 191 -14.49 5.67 -20.84
CA ARG A 191 -15.55 6.31 -21.62
C ARG A 191 -16.78 5.40 -21.61
N SER A 192 -17.89 5.92 -21.10
CA SER A 192 -19.18 5.23 -21.22
C SER A 192 -19.63 5.25 -22.68
N ILE A 193 -19.89 4.06 -23.24
CA ILE A 193 -20.40 3.89 -24.62
C ILE A 193 -21.80 4.52 -24.75
N LEU A 194 -22.52 4.66 -23.64
CA LEU A 194 -23.93 5.04 -23.62
C LEU A 194 -24.18 6.53 -23.36
N THR A 195 -23.22 7.26 -22.81
CA THR A 195 -23.51 8.59 -22.24
C THR A 195 -22.51 9.69 -22.60
N GLU A 196 -21.48 9.41 -23.41
CA GLU A 196 -20.35 10.32 -23.73
C GLU A 196 -19.65 10.95 -22.51
N LYS A 197 -19.99 10.50 -21.29
CA LYS A 197 -19.42 10.97 -20.04
C LYS A 197 -18.18 10.15 -19.71
N ILE A 198 -17.12 10.86 -19.33
CA ILE A 198 -15.91 10.29 -18.77
C ILE A 198 -16.20 10.02 -17.30
N THR A 199 -16.21 8.75 -16.92
CA THR A 199 -16.40 8.36 -15.52
C THR A 199 -15.03 7.97 -14.97
N TYR A 200 -14.68 8.54 -13.82
CA TYR A 200 -13.49 8.14 -13.06
C TYR A 200 -13.57 6.64 -12.78
N SER A 201 -12.46 5.93 -12.98
CA SER A 201 -12.36 4.49 -12.71
C SER A 201 -11.26 4.28 -11.68
N ASP A 202 -11.69 4.03 -10.46
CA ASP A 202 -10.88 3.80 -9.25
C ASP A 202 -10.11 2.46 -9.32
N LYS A 203 -10.33 1.69 -10.38
CA LYS A 203 -9.83 0.31 -10.51
C LYS A 203 -8.45 0.23 -11.18
N GLN A 204 -7.51 -0.02 -10.27
CA GLN A 204 -6.16 -0.59 -10.36
C GLN A 204 -5.68 -1.10 -11.74
N ILE A 205 -5.10 -0.22 -12.54
CA ILE A 205 -4.24 -0.55 -13.69
C ILE A 205 -3.24 -1.66 -13.34
N GLY A 206 -2.71 -1.66 -12.12
CA GLY A 206 -1.82 -2.71 -11.62
C GLY A 206 -2.45 -4.11 -11.65
N LYS A 207 -3.73 -4.27 -11.26
CA LYS A 207 -4.43 -5.56 -11.35
C LYS A 207 -4.63 -6.00 -12.79
N LEU A 208 -4.98 -5.07 -13.68
CA LEU A 208 -5.17 -5.34 -15.10
C LEU A 208 -3.88 -5.77 -15.79
N LEU A 209 -2.77 -5.07 -15.53
CA LEU A 209 -1.47 -5.43 -16.07
C LEU A 209 -0.93 -6.74 -15.46
N LEU A 210 -1.16 -6.98 -14.16
CA LEU A 210 -0.77 -8.22 -13.50
C LEU A 210 -1.52 -9.41 -14.07
N PHE A 211 -2.81 -9.26 -14.33
CA PHE A 211 -3.63 -10.25 -15.01
C PHE A 211 -3.12 -10.53 -16.43
N ALA A 212 -2.80 -9.49 -17.21
CA ALA A 212 -2.25 -9.63 -18.56
C ALA A 212 -0.88 -10.34 -18.57
N PHE A 213 -0.03 -10.01 -17.59
CA PHE A 213 1.25 -10.68 -17.36
C PHE A 213 1.08 -12.16 -17.05
N GLN A 214 0.19 -12.49 -16.11
CA GLN A 214 -0.03 -13.87 -15.65
C GLN A 214 -0.63 -14.78 -16.73
N ASN A 215 -1.45 -14.23 -17.62
CA ASN A 215 -2.20 -15.00 -18.59
C ASN A 215 -1.66 -14.88 -20.03
N ASN A 216 -0.60 -14.11 -20.26
CA ASN A 216 0.06 -13.91 -21.55
C ASN A 216 -0.88 -13.57 -22.72
N GLY A 217 -1.98 -12.86 -22.43
CA GLY A 217 -2.98 -12.48 -23.41
C GLY A 217 -4.42 -12.69 -22.92
N TYR A 218 -5.37 -12.34 -23.78
CA TYR A 218 -6.80 -12.32 -23.51
C TYR A 218 -7.59 -13.30 -24.39
N ASN A 219 -6.89 -14.09 -25.21
CA ASN A 219 -7.50 -14.85 -26.30
C ASN A 219 -8.32 -16.06 -25.85
N GLU A 220 -8.21 -16.47 -24.58
CA GLU A 220 -8.88 -17.67 -24.05
C GLU A 220 -9.72 -17.40 -22.78
N ILE A 221 -9.98 -16.13 -22.42
CA ILE A 221 -10.61 -15.81 -21.13
C ILE A 221 -11.98 -15.16 -21.32
N ASN A 222 -12.93 -15.60 -20.50
CA ASN A 222 -14.25 -15.01 -20.42
C ASN A 222 -14.14 -13.56 -19.92
N PHE A 223 -14.66 -12.60 -20.68
CA PHE A 223 -14.51 -11.17 -20.39
C PHE A 223 -15.15 -10.75 -19.05
N ASP A 224 -16.00 -11.60 -18.47
CA ASP A 224 -16.60 -11.45 -17.15
C ASP A 224 -15.62 -11.70 -15.98
N ASP A 225 -14.51 -12.41 -16.22
CA ASP A 225 -13.48 -12.72 -15.21
C ASP A 225 -12.39 -11.64 -15.12
N ILE A 226 -12.45 -10.63 -15.99
CA ILE A 226 -11.49 -9.53 -16.01
C ILE A 226 -11.86 -8.54 -14.90
N PRO A 227 -10.96 -8.29 -13.92
CA PRO A 227 -11.26 -7.34 -12.86
C PRO A 227 -11.41 -5.94 -13.45
N PHE A 228 -12.65 -5.45 -13.51
CA PHE A 228 -12.93 -4.06 -13.86
C PHE A 228 -12.33 -3.11 -12.85
#